data_AF-A0A8T4MIR0-F1
#
_entry.id   AF-A0A8T4MIR0-F1
#
_cell.length_a   1.000
_cell.length_b   1.000
_cell.length_c   1.000
_cell.angle_alpha   90.00
_cell.angle_beta   90.00
_cell.angle_gamma   90.00
#
_symmetry.space_group_name_H-M   'P 1'
#
loop_
_entity.id
_entity.type
_entity.pdbx_description
1 polymer ?
#
loop_
_entity_poly.entity_id
_entity_poly.type
_entity_poly.pdbx_seq_one_letter_code
_entity_poly.pdbx_strand_id
1 'polypeptide(L)'
;MKTKISITINEKILRDIDSVVDNIFIRNRSQAIEHFIKKALKESRIAVILAGSKSKGLVGSKFPNRYAYKIDNQTLIEKQIKKLGDSGFRTVYIIADHKTLTNIFRIIGDNSDSRMKIEYLDEDDQGGTASALKLLKGKIKTTFLVIQCDLVIDKVNVLELWNQHLESKMITTILICSSVIPSNDCLFGHVTMEGKKILTFDEKPVKKNLPSSLFFGGLFVAEPEIFNYPGRSLEFEIFPELTKRRLLGGYISGQEHLHIHTHEDLLNVRKKLKELEK
;
A
#
# COMPACT_ATOMS: atom_id res chain seq x y z
N MET A 1 -5.63 -24.02 -6.09
CA MET A 1 -6.54 -25.13 -5.74
C MET A 1 -7.93 -24.55 -5.57
N LYS A 2 -8.99 -25.13 -6.16
CA LYS A 2 -10.37 -24.61 -6.03
C LYS A 2 -11.13 -25.42 -4.97
N THR A 3 -11.84 -24.74 -4.07
CA THR A 3 -12.66 -25.37 -3.03
C THR A 3 -14.13 -25.36 -3.46
N LYS A 4 -14.85 -26.48 -3.26
CA LYS A 4 -16.30 -26.53 -3.49
C LYS A 4 -17.02 -25.94 -2.27
N ILE A 5 -17.98 -25.06 -2.52
CA ILE A 5 -18.87 -24.48 -1.51
C ILE A 5 -20.32 -24.75 -1.91
N SER A 6 -21.22 -24.89 -0.93
CA SER A 6 -22.66 -24.92 -1.16
C SER A 6 -23.23 -23.55 -0.84
N ILE A 7 -24.04 -22.99 -1.74
CA ILE A 7 -24.64 -21.66 -1.60
C ILE A 7 -26.10 -21.70 -2.05
N THR A 8 -26.97 -20.97 -1.35
CA THR A 8 -28.37 -20.77 -1.73
C THR A 8 -28.50 -19.41 -2.41
N ILE A 9 -29.10 -19.37 -3.60
CA ILE A 9 -29.23 -18.15 -4.41
C ILE A 9 -30.68 -18.03 -4.90
N ASN A 10 -31.19 -16.81 -4.95
CA ASN A 10 -32.52 -16.52 -5.49
C ASN A 10 -32.62 -16.87 -6.99
N GLU A 11 -33.76 -17.40 -7.43
CA GLU A 11 -33.98 -17.84 -8.81
C GLU A 11 -33.73 -16.74 -9.86
N LYS A 12 -34.07 -15.49 -9.55
CA LYS A 12 -33.81 -14.35 -10.45
C LYS A 12 -32.31 -14.13 -10.67
N ILE A 13 -31.53 -14.17 -9.59
CA ILE A 13 -30.06 -14.04 -9.66
C ILE A 13 -29.47 -15.23 -10.41
N LEU A 14 -30.02 -16.43 -10.25
CA LEU A 14 -29.58 -17.61 -11.01
C LEU A 14 -29.80 -17.43 -12.52
N ARG A 15 -30.94 -16.86 -12.94
CA ARG A 15 -31.21 -16.51 -14.34
C ARG A 15 -30.22 -15.47 -14.87
N ASP A 16 -29.91 -14.45 -14.06
CA ASP A 16 -28.91 -13.44 -14.42
C ASP A 16 -27.51 -14.07 -14.59
N ILE A 17 -27.12 -15.02 -13.73
CA ILE A 17 -25.86 -15.77 -13.86
C ILE A 17 -25.84 -16.59 -15.15
N ASP A 18 -26.93 -17.29 -15.47
CA ASP A 18 -27.06 -18.10 -16.67
C ASP A 18 -26.94 -17.27 -17.94
N SER A 19 -27.44 -16.03 -17.93
CA SER A 19 -27.39 -15.13 -19.09
C SER A 19 -25.96 -14.80 -19.55
N VAL A 20 -24.96 -14.96 -18.68
CA VAL A 20 -23.56 -14.61 -18.97
C VAL A 20 -22.73 -15.86 -19.30
N VAL A 21 -23.31 -17.06 -19.24
CA VAL A 21 -22.66 -18.30 -19.66
C VAL A 21 -22.74 -18.40 -21.19
N ASP A 22 -21.67 -17.98 -21.86
CA ASP A 22 -21.58 -17.95 -23.33
C ASP A 22 -20.94 -19.21 -23.93
N ASN A 23 -20.48 -20.16 -23.09
CA ASN A 23 -19.73 -21.36 -23.47
C ASN A 23 -18.39 -21.11 -24.19
N ILE A 24 -17.98 -19.86 -24.35
CA ILE A 24 -16.74 -19.46 -25.02
C ILE A 24 -15.73 -18.97 -23.98
N PHE A 25 -16.07 -17.89 -23.27
CA PHE A 25 -15.26 -17.27 -22.23
C PHE A 25 -15.70 -17.70 -20.82
N ILE A 26 -17.00 -17.82 -20.59
CA ILE A 26 -17.59 -18.31 -19.35
C ILE A 26 -18.37 -19.59 -19.67
N ARG A 27 -17.78 -20.72 -19.29
CA ARG A 27 -18.22 -22.06 -19.71
C ARG A 27 -19.24 -22.69 -18.79
N ASN A 28 -19.41 -22.17 -17.59
CA ASN A 28 -20.38 -22.69 -16.62
C ASN A 28 -20.68 -21.67 -15.53
N ARG A 29 -21.76 -21.93 -14.79
CA ARG A 29 -22.20 -21.15 -13.63
C ARG A 29 -21.10 -20.95 -12.60
N SER A 30 -20.24 -21.94 -12.35
CA SER A 30 -19.14 -21.79 -11.38
C SER A 30 -18.13 -20.72 -11.83
N GLN A 31 -17.80 -20.67 -13.11
CA GLN A 31 -16.95 -19.61 -13.68
C GLN A 31 -17.66 -18.26 -13.69
N ALA A 32 -18.96 -18.22 -13.99
CA ALA A 32 -19.76 -16.99 -13.96
C ALA A 32 -19.81 -16.41 -12.53
N ILE A 33 -20.13 -17.24 -11.54
CA ILE A 33 -20.14 -16.88 -10.11
C ILE A 33 -18.75 -16.42 -9.67
N GLU A 34 -17.69 -17.17 -10.03
CA GLU A 34 -16.32 -16.78 -9.73
C GLU A 34 -15.97 -15.42 -10.39
N HIS A 35 -16.44 -15.16 -11.60
CA HIS A 35 -16.24 -13.88 -12.30
C HIS A 35 -16.96 -12.73 -11.56
N PHE A 36 -18.25 -12.90 -11.23
CA PHE A 36 -19.03 -11.90 -10.52
C PHE A 36 -18.47 -11.62 -9.12
N ILE A 37 -18.11 -12.68 -8.37
CA ILE A 37 -17.49 -12.54 -7.05
C ILE A 37 -16.13 -11.85 -7.19
N LYS A 38 -15.29 -12.24 -8.17
CA LYS A 38 -14.02 -11.54 -8.41
C LYS A 38 -14.24 -10.07 -8.75
N LYS A 39 -15.25 -9.75 -9.57
CA LYS A 39 -15.58 -8.37 -9.93
C LYS A 39 -16.07 -7.57 -8.71
N ALA A 40 -16.99 -8.12 -7.93
CA ALA A 40 -17.48 -7.53 -6.69
C ALA A 40 -16.35 -7.34 -5.65
N LEU A 41 -15.48 -8.33 -5.47
CA LEU A 41 -14.31 -8.23 -4.58
C LEU A 41 -13.26 -7.23 -5.11
N LYS A 42 -13.11 -7.11 -6.44
CA LYS A 42 -12.31 -6.02 -7.04
C LYS A 42 -12.93 -4.65 -6.79
N GLU A 43 -14.26 -4.57 -6.71
CA GLU A 43 -15.00 -3.36 -6.33
C GLU A 43 -14.97 -3.07 -4.83
N SER A 44 -14.41 -3.95 -3.99
CA SER A 44 -14.32 -3.76 -2.54
C SER A 44 -12.88 -3.71 -2.02
N ARG A 45 -11.89 -3.39 -2.85
CA ARG A 45 -10.49 -3.31 -2.39
C ARG A 45 -10.32 -2.18 -1.37
N ILE A 46 -9.60 -2.50 -0.31
CA ILE A 46 -9.30 -1.59 0.80
C ILE A 46 -7.84 -1.13 0.69
N ALA A 47 -7.64 0.18 0.81
CA ALA A 47 -6.33 0.77 0.99
C ALA A 47 -6.25 1.51 2.33
N VAL A 48 -5.04 1.66 2.82
CA VAL A 48 -4.72 2.37 4.06
C VAL A 48 -3.59 3.33 3.74
N ILE A 49 -3.73 4.59 4.12
CA ILE A 49 -2.69 5.60 4.03
C ILE A 49 -2.24 5.91 5.45
N LEU A 50 -0.98 5.59 5.75
CA LEU A 50 -0.33 5.98 7.00
C LEU A 50 0.26 7.37 6.82
N ALA A 51 -0.40 8.36 7.43
CA ALA A 51 -0.02 9.77 7.39
C ALA A 51 0.46 10.32 8.74
N GLY A 52 0.66 9.44 9.72
CA GLY A 52 1.16 9.74 11.06
C GLY A 52 2.52 10.43 11.11
N SER A 53 2.69 11.26 12.14
CA SER A 53 3.80 12.20 12.28
C SER A 53 4.96 11.67 13.13
N LYS A 54 5.40 10.41 12.96
CA LYS A 54 6.68 9.94 13.57
C LYS A 54 7.57 9.10 12.66
N SER A 55 8.14 9.74 11.65
CA SER A 55 9.57 9.53 11.41
C SER A 55 10.36 10.37 12.44
N LYS A 56 10.56 9.85 13.65
CA LYS A 56 11.61 10.32 14.59
C LYS A 56 13.05 10.16 14.01
N GLY A 57 13.18 9.79 12.73
CA GLY A 57 14.41 9.81 11.95
C GLY A 57 14.44 10.99 11.01
N LEU A 58 14.54 12.19 11.59
CA LEU A 58 15.25 13.38 11.15
C LEU A 58 14.95 14.42 12.25
N VAL A 59 15.62 14.30 13.40
CA VAL A 59 15.78 15.43 14.31
C VAL A 59 16.35 16.56 13.44
N GLY A 60 15.51 17.51 13.02
CA GLY A 60 15.87 18.59 12.10
C GLY A 60 15.18 18.64 10.73
N SER A 61 14.21 17.77 10.37
CA SER A 61 13.47 18.00 9.12
C SER A 61 12.56 19.24 9.25
N LYS A 62 12.98 20.37 8.68
CA LYS A 62 12.23 21.64 8.59
C LYS A 62 10.99 21.57 7.66
N PHE A 63 10.49 20.37 7.31
CA PHE A 63 9.47 20.16 6.26
C PHE A 63 8.25 19.38 6.80
N PRO A 64 7.32 20.04 7.52
CA PRO A 64 6.06 19.44 7.95
C PRO A 64 5.09 19.24 6.76
N ASN A 65 4.16 18.29 6.90
CA ASN A 65 3.00 18.05 6.01
C ASN A 65 3.31 17.52 4.60
N ARG A 66 4.07 16.41 4.48
CA ARG A 66 4.48 15.83 3.19
C ARG A 66 3.32 15.52 2.24
N TYR A 67 2.21 15.03 2.80
CA TYR A 67 0.97 14.75 2.09
C TYR A 67 0.40 15.97 1.33
N ALA A 68 0.70 17.19 1.79
CA ALA A 68 0.17 18.43 1.21
C ALA A 68 1.07 19.03 0.12
N TYR A 69 2.21 18.41 -0.20
CA TYR A 69 3.09 18.94 -1.24
C TYR A 69 2.45 18.87 -2.61
N LYS A 70 2.44 20.01 -3.30
CA LYS A 70 1.95 20.11 -4.67
C LYS A 70 2.99 19.61 -5.65
N ILE A 71 2.60 18.58 -6.37
CA ILE A 71 3.27 18.07 -7.57
C ILE A 71 2.34 18.46 -8.72
N ASP A 72 2.82 19.42 -9.52
CA ASP A 72 2.01 20.13 -10.52
C ASP A 72 0.82 20.84 -9.86
N ASN A 73 -0.41 20.50 -10.26
CA ASN A 73 -1.64 21.14 -9.77
C ASN A 73 -2.35 20.33 -8.67
N GLN A 74 -1.78 19.22 -8.21
CA GLN A 74 -2.39 18.36 -7.19
C GLN A 74 -1.43 18.12 -6.03
N THR A 75 -1.95 18.03 -4.81
CA THR A 75 -1.20 17.58 -3.65
C THR A 75 -0.88 16.09 -3.76
N LEU A 76 0.14 15.64 -3.03
CA LEU A 76 0.55 14.24 -2.98
C LEU A 76 -0.62 13.33 -2.55
N ILE A 77 -1.38 13.74 -1.53
CA ILE A 77 -2.54 12.98 -1.09
C ILE A 77 -3.65 12.93 -2.14
N GLU A 78 -3.91 14.01 -2.88
CA GLU A 78 -4.87 14.00 -4.00
C GLU A 78 -4.43 13.01 -5.09
N LYS A 79 -3.14 13.00 -5.44
CA LYS A 79 -2.58 12.04 -6.40
C LYS A 79 -2.72 10.60 -5.90
N GLN A 80 -2.45 10.35 -4.62
CA GLN A 80 -2.61 9.02 -4.02
C GLN A 80 -4.07 8.55 -4.08
N ILE A 81 -5.01 9.39 -3.64
CA ILE A 81 -6.45 9.13 -3.66
C ILE A 81 -6.95 8.86 -5.08
N LYS A 82 -6.56 9.69 -6.05
CA LYS A 82 -6.92 9.50 -7.46
C LYS A 82 -6.42 8.15 -7.99
N LYS A 83 -5.13 7.84 -7.81
CA LYS A 83 -4.52 6.58 -8.27
C LYS A 83 -5.17 5.35 -7.64
N LEU A 84 -5.51 5.41 -6.35
CA LEU A 84 -6.24 4.37 -5.64
C LEU A 84 -7.63 4.15 -6.26
N GLY A 85 -8.37 5.25 -6.48
CA GLY A 85 -9.68 5.22 -7.13
C GLY A 85 -9.63 4.63 -8.55
N ASP A 86 -8.64 5.04 -9.36
CA ASP A 86 -8.42 4.52 -10.71
C ASP A 86 -8.05 3.03 -10.70
N SER A 87 -7.37 2.58 -9.65
CA SER A 87 -6.97 1.18 -9.45
C SER A 87 -8.08 0.30 -8.84
N GLY A 88 -9.26 0.89 -8.55
CA GLY A 88 -10.42 0.17 -8.02
C GLY A 88 -10.39 -0.04 -6.51
N PHE A 89 -9.59 0.72 -5.77
CA PHE A 89 -9.74 0.82 -4.32
C PHE A 89 -10.93 1.74 -4.02
N ARG A 90 -11.89 1.21 -3.27
CA ARG A 90 -13.19 1.88 -3.03
C ARG A 90 -13.38 2.24 -1.56
N THR A 91 -12.59 1.68 -0.66
CA THR A 91 -12.51 2.11 0.74
C THR A 91 -11.07 2.46 1.05
N VAL A 92 -10.85 3.67 1.58
CA VAL A 92 -9.54 4.16 1.99
C VAL A 92 -9.60 4.57 3.45
N TYR A 93 -8.75 4.00 4.28
CA TYR A 93 -8.51 4.46 5.64
C TYR A 93 -7.32 5.40 5.65
N ILE A 94 -7.45 6.58 6.26
CA ILE A 94 -6.34 7.51 6.47
C ILE A 94 -6.10 7.59 7.97
N ILE A 95 -4.89 7.21 8.39
CA ILE A 95 -4.51 7.17 9.81
C ILE A 95 -3.43 8.20 10.07
N ALA A 96 -3.70 9.12 10.99
CA ALA A 96 -2.76 10.14 11.45
C ALA A 96 -3.26 10.80 12.75
N ASP A 97 -2.44 11.67 13.33
CA ASP A 97 -2.86 12.52 14.44
C ASP A 97 -3.99 13.49 14.03
N HIS A 98 -4.79 13.91 15.01
CA HIS A 98 -5.92 14.83 14.83
C HIS A 98 -5.63 16.05 13.94
N LYS A 99 -4.49 16.71 14.14
CA LYS A 99 -4.13 17.93 13.39
C LYS A 99 -3.83 17.60 11.94
N THR A 100 -3.12 16.50 11.70
CA THR A 100 -2.83 16.00 10.37
C THR A 100 -4.11 15.59 9.64
N LEU A 101 -5.02 14.85 10.29
CA LEU A 101 -6.30 14.46 9.70
C LEU A 101 -7.15 15.68 9.33
N THR A 102 -7.23 16.68 10.21
CA THR A 102 -7.96 17.93 9.94
C THR A 102 -7.43 18.62 8.68
N ASN A 103 -6.10 18.65 8.50
CA ASN A 103 -5.48 19.26 7.32
C ASN A 103 -5.70 18.43 6.06
N ILE A 104 -5.63 17.11 6.14
CA ILE A 104 -5.93 16.23 5.01
C ILE A 104 -7.40 16.39 4.60
N PHE A 105 -8.32 16.41 5.57
CA PHE A 105 -9.75 16.61 5.31
C PHE A 105 -10.03 17.94 4.59
N ARG A 106 -9.30 19.01 4.91
CA ARG A 106 -9.41 20.29 4.16
C ARG A 106 -8.98 20.21 2.70
N ILE A 107 -8.11 19.25 2.35
CA ILE A 107 -7.61 19.07 0.99
C ILE A 107 -8.55 18.19 0.17
N ILE A 108 -8.95 17.03 0.71
CA ILE A 108 -9.66 16.00 -0.05
C ILE A 108 -11.13 15.78 0.38
N GLY A 109 -11.57 16.39 1.49
CA GLY A 109 -12.93 16.28 2.00
C GLY A 109 -13.36 14.87 2.40
N ASP A 110 -14.66 14.64 2.45
CA ASP A 110 -15.26 13.30 2.57
C ASP A 110 -15.26 12.53 1.24
N ASN A 111 -14.85 13.20 0.16
CA ASN A 111 -14.81 12.68 -1.20
C ASN A 111 -16.19 12.20 -1.69
N SER A 112 -17.26 12.92 -1.28
CA SER A 112 -18.68 12.61 -1.55
C SER A 112 -19.03 12.42 -3.04
N ASP A 113 -18.31 13.12 -3.92
CA ASP A 113 -18.55 13.09 -5.37
C ASP A 113 -17.86 11.91 -6.07
N SER A 114 -17.15 11.07 -5.31
CA SER A 114 -16.43 9.92 -5.82
C SER A 114 -17.13 8.59 -5.48
N ARG A 115 -16.81 7.54 -6.25
CA ARG A 115 -17.19 6.16 -5.90
C ARG A 115 -16.36 5.57 -4.74
N MET A 116 -15.63 6.40 -3.98
CA MET A 116 -14.69 5.96 -2.96
C MET A 116 -15.07 6.50 -1.59
N LYS A 117 -15.19 5.59 -0.62
CA LYS A 117 -15.39 5.92 0.79
C LYS A 117 -14.04 6.19 1.45
N ILE A 118 -13.90 7.35 2.10
CA ILE A 118 -12.73 7.68 2.91
C ILE A 118 -13.11 7.68 4.39
N GLU A 119 -12.36 6.95 5.20
CA GLU A 119 -12.50 6.93 6.66
C GLU A 119 -11.23 7.48 7.32
N TYR A 120 -11.40 8.45 8.20
CA TYR A 120 -10.32 9.09 8.95
C TYR A 120 -10.22 8.48 10.34
N LEU A 121 -9.06 7.94 10.71
CA LEU A 121 -8.81 7.31 12.00
C LEU A 121 -7.74 8.09 12.76
N ASP A 122 -8.16 8.72 13.85
CA ASP A 122 -7.29 9.44 14.77
C ASP A 122 -6.43 8.44 15.55
N GLU A 123 -5.11 8.61 15.46
CA GLU A 123 -4.15 7.85 16.23
C GLU A 123 -3.57 8.68 17.37
N ASP A 124 -3.25 8.02 18.49
CA ASP A 124 -2.35 8.61 19.47
C ASP A 124 -0.95 8.69 18.85
N ASP A 125 -0.43 9.91 18.73
CA ASP A 125 0.87 10.26 18.14
C ASP A 125 2.03 9.41 18.71
N GLN A 126 1.89 8.79 19.89
CA GLN A 126 2.96 7.98 20.51
C GLN A 126 3.05 6.52 20.02
N GLY A 127 2.15 6.06 19.15
CA GLY A 127 2.00 4.63 18.82
C GLY A 127 3.03 4.02 17.87
N GLY A 128 3.51 4.75 16.85
CA GLY A 128 4.32 4.18 15.76
C GLY A 128 3.51 3.47 14.68
N THR A 129 4.15 3.13 13.55
CA THR A 129 3.50 2.66 12.30
C THR A 129 2.66 1.38 12.47
N ALA A 130 3.09 0.43 13.31
CA ALA A 130 2.30 -0.78 13.55
C ALA A 130 1.13 -0.55 14.51
N SER A 131 1.28 0.36 15.48
CA SER A 131 0.18 0.71 16.38
C SER A 131 -0.92 1.47 15.64
N ALA A 132 -0.53 2.38 14.73
CA ALA A 132 -1.42 3.03 13.78
C ALA A 132 -2.27 1.99 13.03
N LEU A 133 -1.58 1.02 12.41
CA LEU A 133 -2.21 -0.02 11.60
C LEU A 133 -3.15 -0.91 12.44
N LYS A 134 -2.85 -1.13 13.73
CA LYS A 134 -3.68 -1.94 14.65
C LYS A 134 -5.05 -1.31 14.94
N LEU A 135 -5.27 -0.02 14.69
CA LEU A 135 -6.61 0.59 14.77
C LEU A 135 -7.61 -0.06 13.80
N LEU A 136 -7.11 -0.72 12.76
CA LEU A 136 -7.91 -1.44 11.76
C LEU A 136 -8.24 -2.89 12.17
N LYS A 137 -7.69 -3.37 13.30
CA LYS A 137 -7.97 -4.72 13.79
C LYS A 137 -9.47 -4.88 14.06
N GLY A 138 -10.09 -5.86 13.40
CA GLY A 138 -11.53 -6.10 13.48
C GLY A 138 -12.39 -5.28 12.52
N LYS A 139 -11.86 -4.18 11.96
CA LYS A 139 -12.49 -3.40 10.88
C LYS A 139 -12.19 -4.02 9.50
N ILE A 140 -10.93 -4.38 9.27
CA ILE A 140 -10.49 -5.04 8.04
C ILE A 140 -10.37 -6.55 8.29
N LYS A 141 -11.02 -7.35 7.43
CA LYS A 141 -11.04 -8.82 7.50
C LYS A 141 -10.55 -9.49 6.21
N THR A 142 -10.03 -8.71 5.28
CA THR A 142 -9.55 -9.16 3.96
C THR A 142 -8.21 -8.50 3.68
N THR A 143 -7.48 -9.02 2.69
CA THR A 143 -6.28 -8.39 2.12
C THR A 143 -6.47 -6.89 1.90
N PHE A 144 -5.46 -6.09 2.19
CA PHE A 144 -5.49 -4.64 2.03
C PHE A 144 -4.13 -4.08 1.62
N LEU A 145 -4.14 -2.94 0.94
CA LEU A 145 -2.95 -2.19 0.53
C LEU A 145 -2.62 -1.15 1.60
N VAL A 146 -1.34 -0.94 1.89
CA VAL A 146 -0.87 0.11 2.81
C VAL A 146 0.16 0.97 2.10
N ILE A 147 -0.02 2.28 2.18
CA ILE A 147 0.82 3.30 1.54
C ILE A 147 1.34 4.27 2.60
N GLN A 148 2.63 4.60 2.58
CA GLN A 148 3.18 5.73 3.32
C GLN A 148 2.81 7.06 2.63
N CYS A 149 2.42 8.07 3.39
CA CYS A 149 1.90 9.33 2.84
C CYS A 149 2.92 10.16 2.04
N ASP A 150 4.21 9.84 2.09
CA ASP A 150 5.30 10.55 1.41
C ASP A 150 5.77 9.86 0.12
N LEU A 151 5.14 8.74 -0.27
CA LEU A 151 5.42 8.04 -1.51
C LEU A 151 4.64 8.65 -2.69
N VAL A 152 5.35 8.97 -3.77
CA VAL A 152 4.77 9.33 -5.07
C VAL A 152 4.38 8.06 -5.82
N ILE A 153 3.08 7.84 -6.07
CA ILE A 153 2.56 6.57 -6.61
C ILE A 153 2.13 6.62 -8.09
N ASP A 154 2.34 7.73 -8.79
CA ASP A 154 1.87 7.94 -10.17
C ASP A 154 2.27 6.80 -11.12
N LYS A 155 3.54 6.39 -11.07
CA LYS A 155 4.11 5.33 -11.91
C LYS A 155 4.10 3.95 -11.27
N VAL A 156 3.66 3.84 -10.02
CA VAL A 156 3.65 2.56 -9.32
C VAL A 156 2.47 1.71 -9.81
N ASN A 157 2.75 0.49 -10.25
CA ASN A 157 1.72 -0.47 -10.59
C ASN A 157 1.22 -1.20 -9.33
N VAL A 158 0.31 -0.54 -8.60
CA VAL A 158 -0.25 -1.06 -7.34
C VAL A 158 -1.00 -2.40 -7.54
N LEU A 159 -1.59 -2.62 -8.72
CA LEU A 159 -2.34 -3.83 -9.02
C LEU A 159 -1.44 -5.04 -9.26
N GLU A 160 -0.22 -4.83 -9.76
CA GLU A 160 0.74 -5.90 -9.97
C GLU A 160 1.31 -6.39 -8.63
N LEU A 161 1.68 -5.45 -7.75
CA LEU A 161 2.02 -5.77 -6.35
C LEU A 161 0.87 -6.55 -5.67
N TRP A 162 -0.36 -6.07 -5.83
CA TRP A 162 -1.57 -6.72 -5.29
C TRP A 162 -1.74 -8.15 -5.82
N ASN A 163 -1.72 -8.34 -7.14
CA ASN A 163 -1.92 -9.66 -7.73
C ASN A 163 -0.79 -10.62 -7.36
N GLN A 164 0.46 -10.15 -7.32
CA GLN A 164 1.57 -10.97 -6.86
C GLN A 164 1.37 -11.40 -5.40
N HIS A 165 0.90 -10.48 -4.54
CA HIS A 165 0.62 -10.81 -3.15
C HIS A 165 -0.45 -11.90 -3.02
N LEU A 166 -1.55 -11.79 -3.79
CA LEU A 166 -2.62 -12.79 -3.81
C LEU A 166 -2.15 -14.18 -4.29
N GLU A 167 -1.13 -14.24 -5.13
CA GLU A 167 -0.49 -15.49 -5.56
C GLU A 167 0.55 -16.00 -4.54
N SER A 168 0.95 -15.15 -3.61
CA SER A 168 1.90 -15.49 -2.56
C SER A 168 1.20 -16.20 -1.38
N LYS A 169 1.99 -16.88 -0.54
CA LYS A 169 1.54 -17.39 0.76
C LYS A 169 2.07 -16.53 1.91
N MET A 170 2.38 -15.27 1.61
CA MET A 170 2.99 -14.34 2.57
C MET A 170 1.91 -13.59 3.33
N ILE A 171 2.19 -13.27 4.59
CA ILE A 171 1.32 -12.35 5.35
C ILE A 171 1.49 -10.93 4.83
N THR A 172 2.67 -10.60 4.32
CA THR A 172 2.94 -9.27 3.77
C THR A 172 3.84 -9.38 2.55
N THR A 173 3.56 -8.60 1.52
CA THR A 173 4.45 -8.41 0.37
C THR A 173 4.74 -6.93 0.21
N ILE A 174 6.01 -6.57 0.35
CA ILE A 174 6.45 -5.18 0.26
C ILE A 174 6.96 -4.86 -1.15
N LEU A 175 6.74 -3.63 -1.59
CA LEU A 175 7.37 -3.08 -2.77
C LEU A 175 8.86 -2.86 -2.49
N ILE A 176 9.70 -3.38 -3.38
CA ILE A 176 11.15 -3.24 -3.34
C ILE A 176 11.58 -2.30 -4.44
N CYS A 177 12.39 -1.32 -4.04
CA CYS A 177 13.04 -0.37 -4.92
C CYS A 177 14.54 -0.71 -5.01
N SER A 178 15.16 -0.34 -6.12
CA SER A 178 16.60 -0.43 -6.33
C SER A 178 17.13 0.96 -6.65
N SER A 179 18.16 1.43 -5.94
CA SER A 179 18.86 2.66 -6.31
C SER A 179 20.16 2.32 -7.02
N VAL A 180 20.44 3.03 -8.12
CA VAL A 180 21.76 3.07 -8.74
C VAL A 180 22.44 4.33 -8.17
N ILE A 181 23.23 4.17 -7.10
CA ILE A 181 24.19 5.13 -6.48
C ILE A 181 23.75 5.76 -5.13
N PRO A 182 24.66 5.83 -4.13
CA PRO A 182 24.40 6.31 -2.76
C PRO A 182 24.70 7.79 -2.59
N SER A 183 23.75 8.53 -2.02
CA SER A 183 24.11 9.64 -1.14
C SER A 183 23.31 9.67 0.15
N ASN A 184 22.23 8.87 0.26
CA ASN A 184 21.34 8.81 1.41
C ASN A 184 20.87 7.38 1.78
N ASP A 185 21.63 6.34 1.40
CA ASP A 185 21.19 4.93 1.52
C ASP A 185 20.79 4.52 2.96
N CYS A 186 21.39 5.11 4.00
CA CYS A 186 21.06 4.76 5.39
C CYS A 186 19.67 5.26 5.88
N LEU A 187 18.84 5.86 5.02
CA LEU A 187 17.53 6.41 5.40
C LEU A 187 16.36 5.43 5.22
N PHE A 188 16.59 4.25 4.65
CA PHE A 188 15.54 3.28 4.32
C PHE A 188 15.77 1.89 4.93
N GLY A 189 14.74 1.05 4.88
CA GLY A 189 14.81 -0.36 5.25
C GLY A 189 15.43 -1.19 4.14
N HIS A 190 16.66 -1.66 4.36
CA HIS A 190 17.39 -2.50 3.40
C HIS A 190 16.96 -3.95 3.48
N VAL A 191 16.92 -4.62 2.33
CA VAL A 191 16.51 -6.02 2.26
C VAL A 191 17.46 -6.87 1.43
N THR A 192 17.67 -8.10 1.88
CA THR A 192 18.20 -9.16 1.00
C THR A 192 17.07 -10.13 0.66
N MET A 193 17.09 -10.74 -0.51
CA MET A 193 16.00 -11.61 -0.96
C MET A 193 16.46 -12.76 -1.86
N GLU A 194 15.69 -13.85 -1.82
CA GLU A 194 15.83 -15.00 -2.72
C GLU A 194 14.48 -15.24 -3.43
N GLY A 195 14.47 -15.07 -4.75
CA GLY A 195 13.25 -15.11 -5.54
C GLY A 195 12.25 -14.04 -5.07
N LYS A 196 11.12 -14.46 -4.48
CA LYS A 196 10.09 -13.56 -3.91
C LYS A 196 10.18 -13.43 -2.39
N LYS A 197 11.10 -14.13 -1.72
CA LYS A 197 11.19 -14.18 -0.26
C LYS A 197 12.24 -13.20 0.24
N ILE A 198 11.89 -12.40 1.25
CA ILE A 198 12.86 -11.56 1.93
C ILE A 198 13.61 -12.41 2.97
N LEU A 199 14.94 -12.29 2.98
CA LEU A 199 15.86 -13.02 3.85
C LEU A 199 16.30 -12.16 5.05
N THR A 200 16.54 -10.87 4.83
CA THR A 200 16.83 -9.89 5.88
C THR A 200 16.05 -8.60 5.63
N PHE A 201 15.65 -7.93 6.71
CA PHE A 201 15.09 -6.59 6.70
C PHE A 201 15.79 -5.78 7.78
N ASP A 202 16.59 -4.80 7.37
CA ASP A 202 17.42 -3.98 8.24
C ASP A 202 17.01 -2.51 8.09
N GLU A 203 16.27 -1.99 9.06
CA GLU A 203 15.83 -0.58 9.06
C GLU A 203 16.98 0.36 9.40
N LYS A 204 17.31 1.28 8.48
CA LYS A 204 18.33 2.34 8.66
C LYS A 204 19.67 1.80 9.20
N PRO A 205 20.32 0.89 8.44
CA PRO A 205 21.54 0.25 8.89
C PRO A 205 22.69 1.27 9.06
N VAL A 206 23.48 1.09 10.13
CA VAL A 206 24.62 1.97 10.47
C VAL A 206 25.85 1.67 9.59
N LYS A 207 25.88 0.54 8.88
CA LYS A 207 27.07 0.03 8.18
C LYS A 207 27.23 0.65 6.79
N LYS A 208 28.45 1.08 6.45
CA LYS A 208 28.84 1.57 5.11
C LYS A 208 28.81 0.49 4.01
N ASN A 209 28.89 -0.78 4.38
CA ASN A 209 28.82 -1.91 3.44
C ASN A 209 27.45 -2.56 3.54
N LEU A 210 26.52 -2.05 2.73
CA LEU A 210 25.19 -2.60 2.61
C LEU A 210 25.24 -3.91 1.80
N PRO A 211 24.55 -4.98 2.24
CA PRO A 211 24.54 -6.25 1.52
C PRO A 211 23.77 -6.18 0.19
N SER A 212 22.95 -5.15 0.00
CA SER A 212 22.17 -4.92 -1.22
C SER A 212 21.81 -3.45 -1.38
N SER A 213 21.56 -3.03 -2.63
CA SER A 213 20.95 -1.75 -2.98
C SER A 213 19.42 -1.80 -3.03
N LEU A 214 18.83 -2.86 -2.45
CA LEU A 214 17.39 -3.08 -2.42
C LEU A 214 16.83 -2.56 -1.11
N PHE A 215 15.76 -1.79 -1.19
CA PHE A 215 15.12 -1.19 -0.01
C PHE A 215 13.60 -1.17 -0.12
N PHE A 216 12.94 -1.03 1.04
CA PHE A 216 11.50 -0.91 1.16
C PHE A 216 10.99 0.41 0.55
N GLY A 217 10.08 0.30 -0.41
CA GLY A 217 9.53 1.43 -1.16
C GLY A 217 8.30 2.10 -0.56
N GLY A 218 8.01 1.93 0.73
CA GLY A 218 6.88 2.59 1.40
C GLY A 218 5.47 2.15 0.95
N LEU A 219 5.36 1.03 0.22
CA LEU A 219 4.12 0.43 -0.24
C LEU A 219 4.13 -1.07 0.05
N PHE A 220 3.05 -1.62 0.59
CA PHE A 220 2.92 -3.06 0.78
C PHE A 220 1.47 -3.54 0.77
N VAL A 221 1.29 -4.83 0.51
CA VAL A 221 0.00 -5.51 0.65
C VAL A 221 0.10 -6.48 1.80
N ALA A 222 -0.93 -6.51 2.66
CA ALA A 222 -0.94 -7.35 3.84
C ALA A 222 -2.28 -8.09 4.00
N GLU A 223 -2.17 -9.26 4.61
CA GLU A 223 -3.30 -10.03 5.13
C GLU A 223 -3.63 -9.59 6.57
N PRO A 224 -4.90 -9.72 7.03
CA PRO A 224 -5.34 -9.33 8.38
C PRO A 224 -4.53 -9.95 9.53
N GLU A 225 -3.87 -11.07 9.29
CA GLU A 225 -2.99 -11.76 10.23
C GLU A 225 -1.85 -10.85 10.73
N ILE A 226 -1.46 -9.83 9.96
CA ILE A 226 -0.47 -8.82 10.38
C ILE A 226 -0.86 -8.16 11.71
N PHE A 227 -2.17 -7.98 11.99
CA PHE A 227 -2.67 -7.36 13.23
C PHE A 227 -2.44 -8.21 14.48
N ASN A 228 -2.03 -9.47 14.34
CA ASN A 228 -1.74 -10.37 15.44
C ASN A 228 -0.26 -10.34 15.86
N TYR A 229 0.60 -9.66 15.10
CA TYR A 229 2.01 -9.53 15.44
C TYR A 229 2.22 -8.44 16.52
N PRO A 230 2.96 -8.75 17.61
CA PRO A 230 3.34 -7.75 18.60
C PRO A 230 4.34 -6.76 18.00
N GLY A 231 4.37 -5.54 18.55
CA GLY A 231 5.25 -4.47 18.06
C GLY A 231 4.50 -3.15 17.83
N ARG A 232 5.26 -2.07 17.86
CA ARG A 232 4.82 -0.68 17.63
C ARG A 232 5.30 -0.12 16.30
N SER A 233 6.38 -0.64 15.72
CA SER A 233 6.86 -0.30 14.38
C SER A 233 6.77 -1.46 13.40
N LEU A 234 6.32 -1.17 12.18
CA LEU A 234 6.34 -2.13 11.07
C LEU A 234 7.79 -2.47 10.70
N GLU A 235 8.62 -1.45 10.54
CA GLU A 235 9.97 -1.53 9.99
C GLU A 235 10.98 -2.12 10.99
N PHE A 236 10.89 -1.75 12.28
CA PHE A 236 11.84 -2.20 13.30
C PHE A 236 11.44 -3.51 14.00
N GLU A 237 10.16 -3.88 14.01
CA GLU A 237 9.67 -5.02 14.79
C GLU A 237 8.92 -6.04 13.93
N ILE A 238 7.88 -5.63 13.19
CA ILE A 238 7.00 -6.60 12.50
C ILE A 238 7.66 -7.19 11.24
N PHE A 239 8.22 -6.39 10.33
CA PHE A 239 8.87 -6.89 9.11
C PHE A 239 10.11 -7.75 9.41
N PRO A 240 10.98 -7.41 10.37
CA PRO A 240 12.04 -8.32 10.80
C PRO A 240 11.50 -9.65 11.35
N GLU A 241 10.42 -9.63 12.12
CA GLU A 241 9.80 -10.86 12.64
C GLU A 241 9.15 -11.72 11.54
N LEU A 242 8.43 -11.10 10.60
CA LEU A 242 7.86 -11.79 9.44
C LEU A 242 8.95 -12.39 8.56
N THR A 243 10.08 -11.69 8.40
CA THR A 243 11.26 -12.18 7.69
C THR A 243 11.81 -13.45 8.35
N LYS A 244 12.02 -13.46 9.67
CA LYS A 244 12.48 -14.65 10.43
C LYS A 244 11.56 -15.85 10.23
N ARG A 245 10.25 -15.62 10.12
CA ARG A 245 9.22 -16.65 9.88
C ARG A 245 9.04 -17.03 8.41
N ARG A 246 9.75 -16.38 7.48
CA ARG A 246 9.60 -16.55 6.02
C ARG A 246 8.18 -16.22 5.53
N LEU A 247 7.56 -15.21 6.14
CA LEU A 247 6.21 -14.72 5.86
C LEU A 247 6.21 -13.31 5.24
N LEU A 248 7.39 -12.75 4.98
CA LEU A 248 7.58 -11.48 4.26
C LEU A 248 8.07 -11.74 2.83
N GLY A 249 7.31 -11.26 1.86
CA GLY A 249 7.64 -11.29 0.44
C GLY A 249 8.10 -9.94 -0.09
N GLY A 250 8.84 -9.96 -1.21
CA GLY A 250 9.25 -8.77 -1.94
C GLY A 250 8.71 -8.76 -3.36
N TYR A 251 8.33 -7.58 -3.85
CA TYR A 251 8.00 -7.32 -5.26
C TYR A 251 8.95 -6.26 -5.80
N ILE A 252 9.86 -6.63 -6.68
CA ILE A 252 10.76 -5.69 -7.34
C ILE A 252 10.03 -5.05 -8.51
N SER A 253 9.99 -3.72 -8.56
CA SER A 253 9.49 -2.97 -9.70
C SER A 253 10.63 -2.24 -10.39
N GLY A 254 10.72 -2.37 -11.73
CA GLY A 254 11.69 -1.64 -12.55
C GLY A 254 11.34 -0.15 -12.78
N GLN A 255 10.18 0.30 -12.29
CA GLN A 255 9.81 1.72 -12.32
C GLN A 255 10.62 2.50 -11.28
N GLU A 256 10.87 3.78 -11.53
CA GLU A 256 11.40 4.68 -10.51
C GLU A 256 10.34 4.97 -9.45
N HIS A 257 10.75 4.90 -8.18
CA HIS A 257 9.91 5.21 -7.03
C HIS A 257 10.51 6.40 -6.31
N LEU A 258 9.68 7.41 -6.06
CA LEU A 258 10.15 8.68 -5.54
C LEU A 258 9.46 8.93 -4.20
N HIS A 259 10.27 9.25 -3.19
CA HIS A 259 9.80 9.67 -1.87
C HIS A 259 10.11 11.15 -1.68
N ILE A 260 9.22 11.88 -1.03
CA ILE A 260 9.44 13.30 -0.73
C ILE A 260 9.77 13.44 0.76
N HIS A 261 11.06 13.42 1.09
CA HIS A 261 11.54 13.65 2.46
C HIS A 261 12.08 15.07 2.65
N THR A 262 12.57 15.70 1.57
CA THR A 262 13.22 17.01 1.55
C THR A 262 12.72 17.91 0.41
N HIS A 263 13.11 19.19 0.44
CA HIS A 263 12.83 20.10 -0.69
C HIS A 263 13.53 19.68 -1.97
N GLU A 264 14.74 19.13 -1.86
CA GLU A 264 15.50 18.63 -2.99
C GLU A 264 14.79 17.46 -3.66
N ASP A 265 14.22 16.54 -2.87
CA ASP A 265 13.39 15.46 -3.39
C ASP A 265 12.19 16.01 -4.17
N LEU A 266 11.53 17.05 -3.66
CA LEU A 266 10.40 17.68 -4.35
C LEU A 266 10.81 18.29 -5.70
N LEU A 267 11.96 18.96 -5.77
CA LEU A 267 12.49 19.52 -7.02
C LEU A 267 12.85 18.41 -8.02
N ASN A 268 13.47 17.34 -7.53
CA ASN A 268 13.83 16.17 -8.34
C ASN A 268 12.58 15.47 -8.88
N VAL A 269 11.55 15.27 -8.06
CA VAL A 269 10.26 14.73 -8.47
C VAL A 269 9.64 15.58 -9.58
N ARG A 270 9.59 16.91 -9.42
CA ARG A 270 9.04 17.81 -10.44
C ARG A 270 9.82 17.77 -11.75
N LYS A 271 11.16 17.72 -11.67
CA LYS A 271 12.01 17.62 -12.87
C LYS A 271 11.75 16.31 -13.61
N LYS A 272 11.79 15.19 -12.89
CA LYS A 272 11.58 13.85 -13.45
C LYS A 272 10.19 13.72 -14.07
N LEU A 273 9.13 14.16 -13.40
CA LEU A 273 7.78 14.07 -13.95
C LEU A 273 7.63 14.87 -15.26
N LYS A 274 8.24 16.05 -15.37
CA LYS A 274 8.25 16.84 -16.62
C LYS A 274 9.03 16.21 -17.76
N GLU A 275 10.14 15.52 -17.46
CA GLU A 275 10.92 14.77 -18.46
C GLU A 275 10.14 13.57 -19.02
N LEU A 276 9.13 13.10 -18.27
CA LEU A 276 8.36 11.91 -18.58
C LEU A 276 7.02 12.20 -19.29
N GLU A 277 6.63 13.47 -19.40
CA GLU A 277 5.46 13.94 -20.17
C GLU A 277 5.81 14.31 -21.63
N LYS A 278 7.09 14.24 -22.00
CA LYS A 278 7.61 14.44 -23.37
C LYS A 278 7.85 13.09 -24.05
#